data_AF-A0A6C0KHN0-F1
#
_entry.id   AF-A0A6C0KHN0-F1
#
_cell.length_a   1.000
_cell.length_b   1.000
_cell.length_c   1.000
_cell.angle_alpha   90.00
_cell.angle_beta   90.00
_cell.angle_gamma   90.00
#
_symmetry.space_group_name_H-M   'P 1'
#
loop_
_entity.id
_entity.type
_entity.pdbx_description
1 polymer ?
#
loop_
_entity_poly.entity_id
_entity_poly.type
_entity_poly.pdbx_seq_one_letter_code
_entity_poly.pdbx_strand_id
1 'polypeptide(L)' 'MESKLTQFINNLNNIKETHPNIHHLWTLYINYNIKQLEIAIEKGEKMLKSTESITDLTPKNIITLYLLNDNNLEIE' A
#
# COMPACT_ATOMS: atom_id res chain seq x y z
N MET A 1 5.90 22.24 -10.17
CA MET A 1 5.51 21.00 -10.88
C MET A 1 4.29 20.47 -10.16
N GLU A 2 3.08 20.77 -10.66
CA GLU A 2 1.84 20.26 -10.02
C GLU A 2 1.78 18.74 -10.13
N SER A 3 1.25 18.07 -9.10
CA SER A 3 1.10 16.62 -9.13
C SER A 3 0.07 16.22 -10.20
N LYS A 4 0.28 15.10 -10.90
CA LYS A 4 -0.68 14.56 -11.88
C LYS A 4 -2.09 14.39 -11.28
N LEU A 5 -2.19 14.12 -9.98
CA LEU A 5 -3.45 14.04 -9.25
C LEU A 5 -4.15 15.39 -9.17
N THR A 6 -3.41 16.47 -8.86
CA THR A 6 -3.92 17.85 -8.83
C THR A 6 -4.48 18.24 -10.20
N GLN A 7 -3.73 17.94 -11.27
CA GLN A 7 -4.20 18.20 -12.64
C GLN A 7 -5.47 17.41 -12.98
N PHE A 8 -5.55 16.14 -12.58
CA PHE A 8 -6.74 15.32 -12.79
C PHE A 8 -7.96 15.87 -12.04
N ILE A 9 -7.80 16.23 -10.76
CA ILE A 9 -8.88 16.81 -9.94
C ILE A 9 -9.37 18.13 -10.56
N ASN A 10 -8.46 18.97 -11.04
CA ASN A 10 -8.82 20.21 -11.73
C ASN A 10 -9.64 19.94 -13.00
N ASN A 11 -9.21 18.98 -13.83
CA ASN A 11 -9.96 18.58 -15.02
C ASN A 11 -11.33 17.99 -14.67
N LEU A 12 -11.43 17.23 -13.57
CA LEU A 12 -12.68 16.67 -13.11
C LEU A 12 -13.65 17.78 -12.67
N ASN A 13 -13.16 18.77 -11.93
CA ASN A 13 -13.96 19.92 -11.49
C ASN A 13 -14.53 20.73 -12.67
N ASN A 14 -13.83 20.80 -13.80
CA ASN A 14 -14.31 21.50 -14.99
C ASN A 14 -15.58 20.87 -15.59
N ILE A 15 -15.82 19.57 -15.37
CA ILE A 15 -17.01 18.88 -15.87
C ILE A 15 -18.13 18.76 -14.84
N LYS A 16 -17.96 19.33 -13.63
CA LYS A 16 -18.92 19.21 -12.52
C LYS A 16 -20.33 19.65 -12.88
N GLU A 17 -20.45 20.83 -13.51
CA GLU A 17 -21.75 21.41 -13.87
C GLU A 17 -22.33 20.79 -15.15
N THR A 18 -21.49 20.33 -16.07
CA THR A 18 -21.94 19.78 -17.37
C THR A 18 -22.25 18.28 -17.31
N HIS A 19 -21.57 17.54 -16.44
CA HIS A 19 -21.69 16.08 -16.31
C HIS A 19 -21.67 15.66 -14.82
N PRO A 20 -22.66 16.05 -14.01
CA PRO A 20 -22.64 15.90 -12.55
C PRO A 20 -22.54 14.44 -12.08
N ASN A 21 -23.19 13.51 -12.78
CA ASN A 21 -23.13 12.08 -12.44
C ASN A 21 -21.74 11.49 -12.69
N ILE A 22 -21.10 11.86 -13.81
CA ILE A 22 -19.74 11.41 -14.15
C ILE A 22 -18.74 11.99 -13.15
N HIS A 23 -18.87 13.28 -12.87
CA HIS A 23 -18.08 13.95 -11.84
C HIS A 23 -18.19 13.21 -10.50
N HIS A 24 -19.42 12.98 -10.02
CA HIS A 24 -19.66 12.31 -8.75
C HIS A 24 -19.05 10.90 -8.68
N LEU A 25 -19.22 10.09 -9.72
CA LEU A 25 -18.66 8.74 -9.78
C LEU A 25 -17.13 8.76 -9.65
N TRP A 26 -16.46 9.62 -10.41
CA TRP A 26 -15.01 9.73 -10.36
C TRP A 26 -14.51 10.33 -9.04
N THR A 27 -15.23 11.28 -8.45
CA THR A 27 -14.92 11.79 -7.11
C THR A 27 -14.95 10.65 -6.08
N LEU A 28 -16.01 9.82 -6.09
CA LEU A 28 -16.11 8.66 -5.20
C LEU A 28 -14.96 7.67 -5.40
N TYR A 29 -14.64 7.36 -6.66
CA TYR A 29 -13.54 6.45 -7.00
C TYR A 29 -12.18 6.95 -6.53
N ILE A 30 -11.87 8.23 -6.75
CA ILE A 30 -10.60 8.83 -6.30
C ILE A 30 -10.52 8.82 -4.78
N ASN A 31 -11.58 9.25 -4.10
CA ASN A 31 -11.61 9.29 -2.64
C ASN A 31 -11.39 7.90 -2.03
N TYR A 32 -11.97 6.86 -2.65
CA TYR A 32 -11.71 5.48 -2.25
C TYR A 32 -10.23 5.12 -2.38
N ASN A 33 -9.61 5.42 -3.53
CA ASN A 33 -8.19 5.09 -3.76
C ASN A 33 -7.23 5.88 -2.85
N ILE A 34 -7.50 7.16 -2.59
CA ILE A 34 -6.74 7.96 -1.62
C ILE A 34 -6.80 7.29 -0.24
N LYS A 35 -7.99 6.89 0.20
CA LYS A 35 -8.16 6.18 1.48
C LYS A 35 -7.40 4.85 1.51
N GLN A 36 -7.39 4.08 0.42
CA GLN A 36 -6.59 2.84 0.36
C GLN A 36 -5.09 3.12 0.46
N LEU A 37 -4.62 4.19 -0.19
CA LEU A 37 -3.22 4.61 -0.11
C LEU A 37 -2.84 5.03 1.32
N GLU A 38 -3.68 5.80 2.00
CA GLU A 38 -3.49 6.18 3.40
C GLU A 38 -3.37 4.94 4.31
N ILE A 39 -4.26 3.96 4.14
CA ILE A 39 -4.20 2.69 4.88
C ILE A 39 -2.90 1.93 4.58
N ALA A 40 -2.45 1.92 3.33
CA ALA A 40 -1.21 1.26 2.95
C ALA A 40 0.01 1.94 3.59
N ILE A 41 0.03 3.29 3.62
CA ILE A 41 1.06 4.07 4.30
C ILE A 41 1.07 3.76 5.79
N GLU A 42 -0.09 3.78 6.46
CA GLU A 42 -0.19 3.46 7.89
C GLU A 42 0.34 2.05 8.21
N LYS A 43 0.02 1.05 7.37
CA LYS A 43 0.58 -0.30 7.50
C LYS A 43 2.10 -0.31 7.34
N GLY A 44 2.62 0.44 6.38
CA GLY A 44 4.07 0.59 6.16
C GLY A 44 4.75 1.22 7.37
N GLU A 45 4.18 2.29 7.94
CA GLU A 45 4.70 2.92 9.14
C GLU A 45 4.68 2.00 10.36
N LYS A 46 3.62 1.21 10.53
CA LYS A 46 3.55 0.19 11.58
C LYS A 46 4.62 -0.88 11.40
N MET A 47 4.85 -1.33 10.16
CA MET A 47 5.91 -2.27 9.84
C MET A 47 7.28 -1.68 10.19
N LEU A 48 7.58 -0.44 9.77
CA LEU A 48 8.84 0.24 10.10
C LEU A 48 9.05 0.34 11.62
N LYS A 49 8.03 0.77 12.37
CA LYS A 49 8.11 0.79 13.84
C LYS A 49 8.35 -0.60 14.44
N SER A 50 7.73 -1.64 13.88
CA SER A 50 7.96 -3.01 14.35
C SER A 50 9.42 -3.45 14.12
N THR A 51 10.05 -3.02 13.03
CA THR A 51 11.47 -3.36 12.77
C THR A 51 12.43 -2.80 13.81
N GLU A 52 12.10 -1.68 14.47
CA GLU A 52 12.91 -1.15 15.58
C GLU A 52 12.97 -2.10 16.78
N SER A 53 11.96 -2.96 16.94
CA SER A 53 11.84 -3.93 18.04
C SER A 53 12.31 -5.34 17.66
N ILE A 54 12.54 -5.60 16.36
CA ILE A 54 12.96 -6.91 15.87
C ILE A 54 14.48 -6.95 15.87
N THR A 55 15.04 -7.89 16.62
CA THR A 55 16.48 -8.15 16.57
C THR A 55 16.82 -8.79 15.23
N ASP A 56 17.90 -8.31 14.61
CA ASP A 56 18.36 -8.87 13.34
C ASP A 56 18.60 -10.38 13.45
N LEU A 57 18.32 -11.11 12.35
CA LEU A 57 18.57 -12.54 12.31
C LEU A 57 20.08 -12.79 12.36
N THR A 58 20.52 -13.55 13.35
CA THR A 58 21.90 -13.99 13.39
C THR A 58 22.16 -15.05 12.31
N PRO A 59 23.42 -15.25 11.86
CA PRO A 59 23.75 -16.33 10.93
C PRO A 59 23.27 -17.71 11.40
N LYS A 60 23.26 -17.96 12.71
CA LYS A 60 22.71 -19.19 13.29
C LYS A 60 21.20 -19.31 13.04
N ASN A 61 20.44 -18.22 13.23
CA ASN A 61 19.00 -18.22 12.94
C ASN A 61 18.74 -18.48 11.45
N ILE A 62 19.54 -17.90 10.57
CA ILE A 62 19.43 -18.10 9.11
C ILE A 62 19.66 -19.57 8.76
N ILE A 63 20.76 -20.18 9.25
CA ILE A 63 21.06 -21.60 9.02
C ILE A 63 19.93 -22.50 9.55
N THR A 64 19.41 -22.21 10.75
CA THR A 64 18.29 -22.96 11.31
C THR A 64 17.04 -22.88 10.43
N LEU A 65 16.72 -21.71 9.86
CA LEU A 65 15.58 -21.56 8.96
C LEU A 65 15.75 -22.37 7.66
N TYR A 66 16.95 -22.39 7.09
CA TYR A 66 17.25 -23.23 5.91
C TYR A 66 17.05 -24.71 6.20
N LEU A 67 17.59 -25.21 7.33
CA LEU A 67 17.45 -26.61 7.73
C LEU A 67 16.00 -27.00 8.02
N LEU A 68 15.20 -26.09 8.60
CA LEU A 68 13.78 -26.33 8.84
C LEU A 68 12.94 -26.30 7.56
N ASN A 69 13.34 -25.52 6.56
CA ASN A 69 12.67 -25.45 5.27
C ASN A 69 12.90 -26.73 4.44
N ASP A 70 14.11 -27.28 4.46
CA ASP A 70 14.43 -28.54 3.77
C ASP A 70 13.71 -29.75 4.40
N ASN A 71 13.55 -29.78 5.72
CA ASN A 71 12.83 -30.87 6.41
C ASN A 71 11.31 -30.88 6.15
N ASN A 72 10.73 -29.80 5.60
CA ASN A 72 9.31 -29.76 5.22
C ASN A 72 9.06 -30.24 3.77
N LEU A 73 10.12 -30.60 3.02
CA LEU A 73 10.01 -31.19 1.69
C LEU A 73 9.96 -32.73 1.71
N GLU A 74 10.08 -33.37 2.87
CA GLU A 74 10.06 -34.83 3.03
C GLU A 74 8.72 -35.39 3.55
N ILE A 75 7.64 -34.59 3.54
CA ILE A 75 6.29 -35.06 3.85
C ILE A 75 5.41 -34.94 2.58
N GLU A 76 5.66 -35.83 1.61
CA GLU A 76 4.69 -36.27 0.59
C GLU A 76 4.70 -37.80 0.47
#